data_AF-A0A970QRX8-F1
#
_entry.id   AF-A0A970QRX8-F1
#
_cell.length_a   1.000
_cell.length_b   1.000
_cell.length_c   1.000
_cell.angle_alpha   90.00
_cell.angle_beta   90.00
_cell.angle_gamma   90.00
#
_symmetry.space_group_name_H-M   'P 1'
#
loop_
_entity.id
_entity.type
_entity.pdbx_description
1 polymer ?
#
loop_
_entity_poly.entity_id
_entity_poly.type
_entity_poly.pdbx_seq_one_letter_code
_entity_poly.pdbx_strand_id
1 'polypeptide(L)'
;MFYIVDLHLHSHYSRATSKELNLESLFQWARIKGIHVVGTGDFTHPLWFKEIKEKLEPDGTGLFRLKNPPKEEVNGFKCTNIDVRFCLTSEISSIYKQGDKVYKNHNCIYAPDFETVARINAKLAQIGNIEADGRPILGLPARNLLEIVLETSENAHLIPAHIWTPWFSLFGSKSGYDTLEACFGDLSHHIFALETGLSSDPEMNWRLSMLDKYTLVSNSDAHSPQKLGREATLFNTEQSYYALFDALKTRKGFLGTYEFFPEEGKYHMDGHRKCNVCFEPEESIRHKNICPKCGQPLTIGVLHRVSELSDRRQPQQPEGASDFHYIIPLPEILAEIKNTSASSKTVNRCFQQVISSFGNEFTLLREVPIEDIKKQAGCLLAEAIRRMRAQEVHPQGGYDGEYGTIKIFNEGEISQLTGQTDLFGAVDTTKTAKRKSRNTEITKEICFPDQTEQTDSHSLNEAQQAVCETEGSVLVTAGPGTGKTKTLIDWIAHCIRKRKALPEEILAVTFTHKAADEMKNRLTAVLEETSKEIMVGTFHSIAFAVLQERYETLHTVYDDESREIILGTLFPEKEEKTLKSVSNKLKAYFENNCPENADELK
;
A
#
# COMPACT_ATOMS: atom_id res chain seq x y z
N MET A 1 15.86 11.47 25.30
CA MET A 1 16.29 10.16 24.77
C MET A 1 15.86 10.12 23.32
N PHE A 2 16.74 9.74 22.39
CA PHE A 2 16.38 9.60 20.98
C PHE A 2 15.44 8.41 20.77
N TYR A 3 14.36 8.59 19.99
CA TYR A 3 13.50 7.49 19.56
C TYR A 3 12.74 7.84 18.27
N ILE A 4 12.36 6.79 17.54
CA ILE A 4 11.66 6.85 16.25
C ILE A 4 10.22 6.41 16.44
N VAL A 5 9.30 7.11 15.79
CA VAL A 5 7.87 6.92 15.95
C VAL A 5 7.18 6.77 14.59
N ASP A 6 6.21 5.87 14.50
CA ASP A 6 5.27 5.77 13.38
C ASP A 6 3.85 5.56 13.93
N LEU A 7 3.01 6.61 13.89
CA LEU A 7 1.71 6.62 14.58
C LEU A 7 0.50 6.40 13.68
N HIS A 8 0.66 6.49 12.36
CA HIS A 8 -0.42 6.29 11.41
C HIS A 8 -0.21 4.99 10.64
N LEU A 9 -1.07 4.02 10.93
CA LEU A 9 -1.13 2.72 10.28
C LEU A 9 -2.49 2.11 10.52
N HIS A 10 -2.74 0.98 9.85
CA HIS A 10 -3.98 0.25 9.96
C HIS A 10 -3.79 -1.15 10.53
N SER A 11 -4.90 -1.70 11.02
CA SER A 11 -5.04 -3.07 11.48
C SER A 11 -5.52 -3.99 10.36
N HIS A 12 -5.57 -5.28 10.67
CA HIS A 12 -6.19 -6.30 9.81
C HIS A 12 -7.73 -6.14 9.67
N TYR A 13 -8.36 -5.21 10.39
CA TYR A 13 -9.79 -4.86 10.25
C TYR A 13 -10.07 -3.76 9.23
N SER A 14 -9.06 -3.04 8.75
CA SER A 14 -9.23 -2.06 7.68
C SER A 14 -9.34 -2.72 6.30
N ARG A 15 -10.04 -2.06 5.36
CA ARG A 15 -10.06 -2.53 3.97
C ARG A 15 -8.68 -2.43 3.31
N ALA A 16 -8.41 -3.39 2.42
CA ALA A 16 -7.20 -3.44 1.61
C ALA A 16 -5.89 -3.48 2.41
N THR A 17 -5.94 -4.00 3.64
CA THR A 17 -4.77 -4.23 4.50
C THR A 17 -4.41 -5.71 4.59
N SER A 18 -3.17 -5.98 4.97
CA SER A 18 -2.72 -7.35 5.25
C SER A 18 -3.40 -7.93 6.50
N LYS A 19 -3.77 -9.21 6.45
CA LYS A 19 -4.21 -9.98 7.63
C LYS A 19 -3.12 -10.08 8.72
N GLU A 20 -1.87 -9.83 8.35
CA GLU A 20 -0.73 -9.81 9.28
C GLU A 20 -0.61 -8.50 10.07
N LEU A 21 -1.45 -7.49 9.85
CA LEU A 21 -1.46 -6.27 10.66
C LEU A 21 -2.13 -6.49 12.03
N ASN A 22 -1.50 -7.36 12.83
CA ASN A 22 -1.81 -7.58 14.24
C ASN A 22 -0.68 -7.03 15.13
N LEU A 23 -0.92 -6.90 16.44
CA LEU A 23 0.00 -6.26 17.39
C LEU A 23 1.35 -7.00 17.49
N GLU A 24 1.33 -8.33 17.41
CA GLU A 24 2.51 -9.18 17.46
C GLU A 24 3.43 -8.94 16.25
N SER A 25 2.85 -8.89 15.06
CA SER A 25 3.59 -8.63 13.82
C SER A 25 4.09 -7.20 13.77
N LEU A 26 3.28 -6.23 14.21
CA LEU A 26 3.70 -4.83 14.34
C LEU A 26 4.89 -4.70 15.29
N PHE A 27 4.85 -5.37 16.45
CA PHE A 27 5.98 -5.40 17.39
C PHE A 27 7.27 -5.94 16.75
N GLN A 28 7.17 -7.06 16.01
CA GLN A 28 8.34 -7.66 15.35
C GLN A 28 8.88 -6.78 14.22
N TRP A 29 8.00 -6.19 13.40
CA TRP A 29 8.41 -5.30 12.32
C TRP A 29 8.97 -3.97 12.84
N ALA A 30 8.43 -3.43 13.93
CA ALA A 30 8.99 -2.27 14.61
C ALA A 30 10.44 -2.53 15.04
N ARG A 31 10.72 -3.72 15.59
CA ARG A 31 12.11 -4.14 15.87
C ARG A 31 12.95 -4.24 14.62
N ILE A 32 12.49 -4.90 13.56
CA ILE A 32 13.25 -5.00 12.29
C ILE A 32 13.58 -3.60 11.73
N LYS A 33 12.62 -2.68 11.77
CA LYS A 33 12.76 -1.31 11.27
C LYS A 33 13.59 -0.41 12.19
N GLY A 34 13.52 -0.58 13.51
CA GLY A 34 14.12 0.33 14.49
C GLY A 34 13.13 1.37 15.06
N ILE A 35 11.83 1.06 15.09
CA ILE A 35 10.76 1.96 15.52
C ILE A 35 10.40 1.68 16.98
N HIS A 36 10.41 2.73 17.80
CA HIS A 36 10.30 2.61 19.25
C HIS A 36 8.86 2.82 19.73
N VAL A 37 8.08 3.66 19.04
CA VAL A 37 6.65 3.85 19.33
C VAL A 37 5.84 3.66 18.05
N VAL A 38 4.86 2.77 18.10
CA VAL A 38 4.03 2.38 16.96
C VAL A 38 2.58 2.70 17.27
N GLY A 39 1.83 3.27 16.34
CA GLY A 39 0.38 3.40 16.46
C GLY A 39 -0.30 2.05 16.56
N THR A 40 -1.41 1.94 17.27
CA THR A 40 -2.23 0.72 17.19
C THR A 40 -2.98 0.62 15.87
N GLY A 41 -3.32 1.77 15.28
CA GLY A 41 -4.32 1.87 14.23
C GLY A 41 -5.72 1.50 14.73
N ASP A 42 -6.73 2.04 14.06
CA ASP A 42 -8.10 1.55 14.05
C ASP A 42 -8.78 1.28 15.40
N PHE A 43 -8.39 1.95 16.50
CA PHE A 43 -8.97 1.64 17.83
C PHE A 43 -10.49 1.84 17.91
N THR A 44 -11.10 2.49 16.91
CA THR A 44 -12.56 2.63 16.83
C THR A 44 -13.26 1.32 16.50
N HIS A 45 -12.59 0.38 15.83
CA HIS A 45 -13.20 -0.89 15.49
C HIS A 45 -13.36 -1.75 16.75
N PRO A 46 -14.58 -2.19 17.12
CA PRO A 46 -14.84 -2.78 18.44
C PRO A 46 -14.11 -4.10 18.67
N LEU A 47 -13.99 -4.95 17.65
CA LEU A 47 -13.24 -6.21 17.77
C LEU A 47 -11.74 -5.95 17.88
N TRP A 48 -11.23 -4.94 17.17
CA TRP A 48 -9.82 -4.57 17.27
C TRP A 48 -9.51 -3.97 18.64
N PHE A 49 -10.37 -3.09 19.15
CA PHE A 49 -10.22 -2.52 20.48
C PHE A 49 -10.28 -3.58 21.58
N LYS A 50 -11.07 -4.63 21.39
CA LYS A 50 -11.07 -5.81 22.26
C LYS A 50 -9.70 -6.50 22.24
N GLU A 51 -9.15 -6.80 21.07
CA GLU A 51 -7.80 -7.37 20.94
C GLU A 51 -6.72 -6.48 21.57
N ILE A 52 -6.79 -5.16 21.34
CA ILE A 52 -5.89 -4.17 21.95
C ILE A 52 -5.91 -4.30 23.48
N LYS A 53 -7.08 -4.30 24.12
CA LYS A 53 -7.18 -4.41 25.59
C LYS A 53 -6.70 -5.76 26.11
N GLU A 54 -6.96 -6.83 25.36
CA GLU A 54 -6.53 -8.18 25.73
C GLU A 54 -5.00 -8.30 25.68
N LYS A 55 -4.37 -7.77 24.63
CA LYS A 55 -2.95 -7.98 24.33
C LYS A 55 -2.02 -6.89 24.86
N LEU A 56 -2.51 -5.67 25.05
CA LEU A 56 -1.70 -4.54 25.54
C LEU A 56 -1.96 -4.25 27.02
N GLU A 57 -0.92 -3.76 27.70
CA GLU A 57 -0.98 -3.22 29.07
C GLU A 57 -0.39 -1.81 29.12
N PRO A 58 -0.98 -0.88 29.91
CA PRO A 58 -0.39 0.44 30.12
C PRO A 58 0.98 0.33 30.80
N ASP A 59 1.96 1.12 30.36
CA ASP A 59 3.29 1.15 30.97
C ASP A 59 3.51 2.30 31.97
N GLY A 60 2.44 3.05 32.27
CA GLY A 60 2.45 4.20 33.16
C GLY A 60 2.80 5.54 32.50
N THR A 61 3.17 5.55 31.21
CA THR A 61 3.58 6.76 30.48
C THR A 61 2.53 7.30 29.51
N GLY A 62 1.32 6.74 29.53
CA GLY A 62 0.29 6.92 28.49
C GLY A 62 0.56 6.11 27.22
N LEU A 63 1.63 5.31 27.20
CA LEU A 63 1.93 4.33 26.17
C LEU A 63 1.68 2.91 26.71
N PHE A 64 1.76 1.95 25.80
CA PHE A 64 1.38 0.56 26.05
C PHE A 64 2.46 -0.42 25.65
N ARG A 65 2.49 -1.56 26.32
CA ARG A 65 3.38 -2.69 26.02
C ARG A 65 2.56 -3.90 25.61
N LEU A 66 3.13 -4.71 24.73
CA LEU A 66 2.58 -6.00 24.40
C LEU A 66 2.85 -6.96 25.57
N LYS A 67 1.79 -7.53 26.17
CA LYS A 67 1.89 -8.40 27.37
C LYS A 67 2.72 -9.66 27.11
N ASN A 68 2.53 -10.27 25.95
CA ASN A 68 3.16 -11.53 25.56
C ASN A 68 3.92 -11.35 24.24
N PRO A 69 5.05 -10.62 24.23
CA PRO A 69 5.76 -10.35 23.00
C PRO A 69 6.32 -11.66 22.41
N PRO A 70 6.24 -11.85 21.08
CA PRO A 70 6.83 -13.02 20.43
C PRO A 70 8.32 -13.16 20.78
N LYS A 71 8.70 -14.34 21.27
CA LYS A 71 10.09 -14.66 21.61
C LYS A 71 10.91 -15.02 20.36
N GLU A 72 10.25 -15.60 19.38
CA GLU A 72 10.88 -16.02 18.13
C GLU A 72 10.91 -14.87 17.11
N GLU A 73 11.94 -14.91 16.29
CA GLU A 73 12.13 -13.98 15.20
C GLU A 73 11.17 -14.30 14.06
N VAL A 74 10.48 -13.27 13.53
CA VAL A 74 9.64 -13.44 12.35
C VAL A 74 10.52 -13.63 11.13
N ASN A 75 10.14 -14.59 10.28
CA ASN A 75 10.70 -14.76 8.94
C ASN A 75 12.24 -14.77 8.91
N GLY A 76 12.90 -15.36 9.91
CA GLY A 76 14.37 -15.49 9.95
C GLY A 76 15.15 -14.18 10.17
N PHE A 77 14.49 -13.09 10.57
CA PHE A 77 15.16 -11.81 10.86
C PHE A 77 15.80 -11.79 12.25
N LYS A 78 17.13 -11.71 12.31
CA LYS A 78 17.87 -11.39 13.53
C LYS A 78 18.04 -9.89 13.63
N CYS A 79 17.49 -9.28 14.67
CA CYS A 79 17.55 -7.82 14.86
C CYS A 79 17.90 -7.46 16.31
N THR A 80 18.55 -6.31 16.48
CA THR A 80 18.84 -5.77 17.82
C THR A 80 17.52 -5.47 18.52
N ASN A 81 17.41 -5.88 19.78
CA ASN A 81 16.20 -5.66 20.54
C ASN A 81 16.07 -4.17 20.90
N ILE A 82 14.85 -3.64 20.78
CA ILE A 82 14.50 -2.27 21.14
C ILE A 82 13.24 -2.28 22.01
N ASP A 83 13.08 -1.21 22.79
CA ASP A 83 11.93 -1.02 23.66
C ASP A 83 10.71 -0.52 22.86
N VAL A 84 9.98 -1.44 22.23
CA VAL A 84 8.77 -1.11 21.44
C VAL A 84 7.58 -0.85 22.36
N ARG A 85 6.97 0.31 22.18
CA ARG A 85 5.71 0.71 22.82
C ARG A 85 4.64 1.00 21.78
N PHE A 86 3.39 0.96 22.20
CA PHE A 86 2.23 1.28 21.39
C PHE A 86 1.56 2.57 21.86
N CYS A 87 1.14 3.40 20.91
CA CYS A 87 0.27 4.55 21.12
C CYS A 87 -1.11 4.22 20.58
N LEU A 88 -2.18 4.50 21.33
CA LEU A 88 -3.54 4.24 20.84
C LEU A 88 -3.87 5.27 19.77
N THR A 89 -4.00 4.81 18.53
CA THR A 89 -4.33 5.65 17.36
C THR A 89 -5.48 5.08 16.54
N SER A 90 -6.20 5.95 15.84
CA SER A 90 -7.20 5.58 14.85
C SER A 90 -7.30 6.65 13.78
N GLU A 91 -7.52 6.26 12.53
CA GLU A 91 -7.88 7.19 11.46
C GLU A 91 -9.40 7.19 11.26
N ILE A 92 -10.00 8.38 11.07
CA ILE A 92 -11.41 8.54 10.75
C ILE A 92 -11.55 9.14 9.36
N SER A 93 -12.38 8.52 8.51
CA SER A 93 -12.73 9.07 7.20
C SER A 93 -14.00 9.91 7.29
N SER A 94 -13.85 11.22 7.21
CA SER A 94 -14.95 12.18 7.26
C SER A 94 -15.44 12.50 5.84
N ILE A 95 -16.71 12.18 5.55
CA ILE A 95 -17.36 12.52 4.28
C ILE A 95 -18.65 13.30 4.56
N TYR A 96 -18.70 14.58 4.21
CA TYR A 96 -19.82 15.44 4.56
C TYR A 96 -20.03 16.56 3.55
N LYS A 97 -21.22 17.16 3.57
CA LYS A 97 -21.56 18.33 2.75
C LYS A 97 -21.49 19.59 3.61
N GLN A 98 -20.87 20.64 3.09
CA GLN A 98 -20.86 21.98 3.70
C GLN A 98 -21.11 23.01 2.59
N GLY A 99 -22.24 23.71 2.68
CA GLY A 99 -22.77 24.47 1.54
C GLY A 99 -23.06 23.54 0.37
N ASP A 100 -22.65 23.90 -0.84
CA ASP A 100 -22.87 23.09 -2.06
C ASP A 100 -21.74 22.10 -2.37
N LYS A 101 -20.68 22.06 -1.56
CA LYS A 101 -19.52 21.20 -1.77
C LYS A 101 -19.54 19.98 -0.85
N VAL A 102 -19.04 18.85 -1.38
CA VAL A 102 -18.78 17.63 -0.61
C VAL A 102 -17.30 17.58 -0.27
N TYR A 103 -17.00 17.48 1.02
CA TYR A 103 -15.64 17.37 1.53
C TYR A 103 -15.36 15.94 1.95
N LYS A 104 -14.12 15.54 1.73
CA LYS A 104 -13.58 14.26 2.18
C LYS A 104 -12.21 14.51 2.74
N ASN A 105 -12.04 14.24 4.02
CA ASN A 105 -10.75 14.34 4.69
C ASN A 105 -10.58 13.21 5.70
N HIS A 106 -9.34 12.85 5.95
CA HIS A 106 -8.97 11.93 6.99
C HIS A 106 -8.27 12.65 8.13
N ASN A 107 -8.51 12.16 9.35
CA ASN A 107 -7.92 12.71 10.54
C ASN A 107 -7.51 11.56 11.46
N CYS A 108 -6.27 11.59 11.93
CA CYS A 108 -5.78 10.67 12.94
C CYS A 108 -6.14 11.22 14.32
N ILE A 109 -6.66 10.34 15.18
CA ILE A 109 -7.01 10.63 16.56
C ILE A 109 -6.16 9.78 17.51
N TYR A 110 -5.80 10.36 18.65
CA TYR A 110 -4.85 9.80 19.59
C TYR A 110 -5.42 9.86 21.00
N ALA A 111 -5.24 8.80 21.78
CA ALA A 111 -5.73 8.71 23.15
C ALA A 111 -4.65 8.16 24.10
N PRO A 112 -4.56 8.68 25.34
CA PRO A 112 -3.55 8.25 26.30
C PRO A 112 -3.92 6.97 27.05
N ASP A 113 -5.19 6.60 27.06
CA ASP A 113 -5.72 5.50 27.87
C ASP A 113 -6.97 4.83 27.25
N PHE A 114 -7.30 3.64 27.75
CA PHE A 114 -8.44 2.85 27.25
C PHE A 114 -9.77 3.51 27.57
N GLU A 115 -9.87 4.23 28.69
CA GLU A 115 -11.08 4.95 29.11
C GLU A 115 -11.43 6.06 28.12
N THR A 116 -10.43 6.81 27.65
CA THR A 116 -10.56 7.86 26.64
C THR A 116 -10.98 7.26 25.31
N VAL A 117 -10.34 6.17 24.86
CA VAL A 117 -10.79 5.44 23.66
C VAL A 117 -12.24 5.00 23.79
N ALA A 118 -12.64 4.43 24.94
CA ALA A 118 -14.01 3.99 25.14
C ALA A 118 -15.02 5.15 25.04
N ARG A 119 -14.70 6.33 25.58
CA ARG A 119 -15.55 7.54 25.46
C ARG A 119 -15.64 8.03 24.00
N ILE A 120 -14.53 8.04 23.28
CA ILE A 120 -14.50 8.40 21.84
C ILE A 120 -15.38 7.43 21.05
N ASN A 121 -15.15 6.12 21.19
CA ASN A 121 -15.89 5.08 20.47
C ASN A 121 -17.39 5.16 20.76
N ALA A 122 -17.79 5.39 22.02
CA ALA A 122 -19.18 5.55 22.40
C ALA A 122 -19.86 6.74 21.71
N LYS A 123 -19.16 7.88 21.55
CA LYS A 123 -19.68 9.04 20.81
C LYS A 123 -19.75 8.78 19.31
N LEU A 124 -18.70 8.19 18.72
CA LEU A 124 -18.67 7.91 17.27
C LEU A 124 -19.69 6.85 16.84
N ALA A 125 -19.93 5.82 17.67
CA ALA A 125 -20.94 4.80 17.42
C ALA A 125 -22.38 5.35 17.32
N GLN A 126 -22.65 6.50 17.96
CA GLN A 126 -23.96 7.17 17.86
C GLN A 126 -24.15 7.90 16.53
N ILE A 127 -23.07 8.15 15.79
CA ILE A 127 -23.06 8.95 14.55
C ILE A 127 -23.08 8.05 13.32
N GLY A 128 -22.36 6.93 13.35
CA GLY A 128 -22.28 6.02 12.21
C GLY A 128 -21.68 4.68 12.57
N ASN A 129 -21.54 3.83 11.56
CA ASN A 129 -21.06 2.47 11.74
C ASN A 129 -19.53 2.44 11.91
N ILE A 130 -19.08 2.15 13.12
CA ILE A 130 -17.66 1.97 13.47
C ILE A 130 -17.19 0.51 13.41
N GLU A 131 -18.07 -0.42 13.05
CA GLU A 131 -17.84 -1.87 13.04
C GLU A 131 -17.54 -2.41 11.63
N ALA A 132 -17.81 -1.64 10.57
CA ALA A 132 -17.70 -2.13 9.20
C ALA A 132 -16.27 -2.11 8.63
N ASP A 133 -15.39 -1.30 9.20
CA ASP A 133 -14.03 -1.06 8.72
C ASP A 133 -13.16 -0.53 9.88
N GLY A 134 -11.88 -0.88 9.89
CA GLY A 134 -10.89 -0.31 10.81
C GLY A 134 -10.81 1.21 10.75
N ARG A 135 -10.96 1.79 9.56
CA ARG A 135 -11.18 3.22 9.34
C ARG A 135 -12.65 3.48 9.05
N PRO A 136 -13.44 3.88 10.05
CA PRO A 136 -14.85 4.16 9.83
C PRO A 136 -15.04 5.37 8.93
N ILE A 137 -16.01 5.25 8.01
CA ILE A 137 -16.46 6.34 7.16
C ILE A 137 -17.68 6.97 7.82
N LEU A 138 -17.54 8.20 8.27
CA LEU A 138 -18.57 8.91 9.02
C LEU A 138 -19.05 10.16 8.26
N GLY A 139 -20.36 10.38 8.31
CA GLY A 139 -21.03 11.60 7.83
C GLY A 139 -20.77 12.82 8.72
N LEU A 140 -19.52 13.02 9.14
CA LEU A 140 -19.15 13.89 10.25
C LEU A 140 -18.14 14.95 9.81
N PRO A 141 -18.45 16.26 9.95
CA PRO A 141 -17.48 17.32 9.72
C PRO A 141 -16.22 17.19 10.58
N ALA A 142 -15.04 17.48 10.01
CA ALA A 142 -13.76 17.38 10.73
C ALA A 142 -13.71 18.25 11.99
N ARG A 143 -14.29 19.46 11.93
CA ARG A 143 -14.51 20.33 13.10
C ARG A 143 -15.27 19.63 14.23
N ASN A 144 -16.34 18.89 13.90
CA ASN A 144 -17.16 18.18 14.89
C ASN A 144 -16.45 16.93 15.43
N LEU A 145 -15.65 16.26 14.59
CA LEU A 145 -14.77 15.19 15.05
C LEU A 145 -13.76 15.73 16.09
N LEU A 146 -13.14 16.87 15.82
CA LEU A 146 -12.22 17.53 16.75
C LEU A 146 -12.91 17.89 18.07
N GLU A 147 -14.13 18.46 18.02
CA GLU A 147 -14.92 18.74 19.23
C GLU A 147 -15.17 17.48 20.06
N ILE A 148 -15.60 16.39 19.42
CA ILE A 148 -15.82 15.09 20.10
C ILE A 148 -14.54 14.62 20.80
N VAL A 149 -13.39 14.70 20.12
CA VAL A 149 -12.09 14.32 20.70
C VAL A 149 -11.77 15.17 21.92
N LEU A 150 -11.85 16.50 21.80
CA LEU A 150 -11.53 17.43 22.89
C LEU A 150 -12.47 17.29 24.10
N GLU A 151 -13.77 17.03 23.87
CA GLU A 151 -14.74 16.80 24.95
C GLU A 151 -14.51 15.46 25.68
N THR A 152 -13.80 14.51 25.09
CA THR A 152 -13.55 13.20 25.72
C THR A 152 -12.35 13.22 26.65
N SER A 153 -11.33 14.04 26.37
CA SER A 153 -10.15 14.22 27.22
C SER A 153 -9.34 15.43 26.76
N GLU A 154 -8.81 16.21 27.69
CA GLU A 154 -7.84 17.29 27.41
C GLU A 154 -6.53 16.77 26.81
N ASN A 155 -6.24 15.49 27.03
CA ASN A 155 -5.08 14.79 26.51
C ASN A 155 -5.42 13.91 25.30
N ALA A 156 -6.60 14.03 24.69
CA ALA A 156 -6.87 13.44 23.39
C ALA A 156 -6.54 14.45 22.29
N HIS A 157 -5.98 13.96 21.19
CA HIS A 157 -5.45 14.81 20.13
C HIS A 157 -5.96 14.37 18.76
N LEU A 158 -5.99 15.31 17.82
CA LEU A 158 -6.32 15.07 16.43
C LEU A 158 -5.26 15.76 15.56
N ILE A 159 -4.74 15.03 14.57
CA ILE A 159 -3.83 15.54 13.55
C ILE A 159 -4.46 15.24 12.18
N PRO A 160 -4.65 16.25 11.30
CA PRO A 160 -5.08 16.02 9.92
C PRO A 160 -4.11 15.07 9.22
N ALA A 161 -4.63 13.99 8.64
CA ALA A 161 -3.83 12.94 8.03
C ALA A 161 -3.44 13.32 6.59
N HIS A 162 -2.23 12.92 6.18
CA HIS A 162 -1.69 12.99 4.82
C HIS A 162 -2.26 14.13 3.96
N ILE A 163 -2.03 15.38 4.37
CA ILE A 163 -2.86 16.56 4.05
C ILE A 163 -2.97 16.92 2.56
N TRP A 164 -2.18 16.31 1.68
CA TRP A 164 -2.11 16.65 0.26
C TRP A 164 -2.65 15.61 -0.72
N THR A 165 -2.99 14.39 -0.29
CA THR A 165 -3.46 13.40 -1.26
C THR A 165 -4.72 13.92 -1.98
N PRO A 166 -4.87 13.74 -3.32
CA PRO A 166 -5.87 14.50 -4.08
C PRO A 166 -7.31 14.34 -3.60
N TRP A 167 -7.61 13.19 -3.01
CA TRP A 167 -8.88 12.84 -2.36
C TRP A 167 -8.63 12.62 -0.88
N PHE A 168 -9.66 12.75 -0.04
CA PHE A 168 -9.60 12.35 1.38
C PHE A 168 -8.54 13.09 2.22
N SER A 169 -8.14 14.29 1.82
CA SER A 169 -7.13 15.08 2.55
C SER A 169 -7.55 16.52 2.74
N LEU A 170 -6.95 17.18 3.72
CA LEU A 170 -7.27 18.56 4.10
C LEU A 170 -7.13 19.54 2.92
N PHE A 171 -6.04 19.49 2.16
CA PHE A 171 -5.75 20.39 1.03
C PHE A 171 -5.87 19.71 -0.34
N GLY A 172 -6.43 18.49 -0.38
CA GLY A 172 -6.55 17.71 -1.62
C GLY A 172 -7.31 18.45 -2.73
N SER A 173 -6.80 18.37 -3.96
CA SER A 173 -7.32 19.14 -5.11
C SER A 173 -8.75 18.80 -5.54
N LYS A 174 -9.32 17.68 -5.07
CA LYS A 174 -10.68 17.24 -5.46
C LYS A 174 -11.74 17.43 -4.38
N SER A 175 -11.38 17.37 -3.11
CA SER A 175 -12.33 17.37 -2.00
C SER A 175 -11.84 18.06 -0.73
N GLY A 176 -10.72 18.80 -0.83
CA GLY A 176 -10.11 19.54 0.26
C GLY A 176 -10.57 21.00 0.35
N TYR A 177 -10.02 21.67 1.35
CA TYR A 177 -10.14 23.10 1.62
C TYR A 177 -8.91 23.84 1.10
N ASP A 178 -8.98 25.17 1.07
CA ASP A 178 -7.84 26.04 0.77
C ASP A 178 -7.15 26.54 2.05
N THR A 179 -7.82 26.47 3.20
CA THR A 179 -7.28 26.87 4.51
C THR A 179 -7.70 25.90 5.61
N LEU A 180 -6.90 25.83 6.69
CA LEU A 180 -7.22 24.99 7.84
C LEU A 180 -8.44 25.52 8.61
N GLU A 181 -8.54 26.86 8.72
CA GLU A 181 -9.64 27.56 9.36
C GLU A 181 -10.99 27.29 8.67
N ALA A 182 -11.00 27.07 7.35
CA ALA A 182 -12.22 26.68 6.65
C ALA A 182 -12.70 25.26 6.99
N CYS A 183 -11.77 24.35 7.36
CA CYS A 183 -12.07 22.97 7.72
C CYS A 183 -12.46 22.82 9.20
N PHE A 184 -11.69 23.44 10.10
CA PHE A 184 -11.84 23.29 11.55
C PHE A 184 -12.52 24.46 12.25
N GLY A 185 -12.79 25.56 11.54
CA GLY A 185 -13.55 26.70 12.05
C GLY A 185 -12.95 27.30 13.32
N ASP A 186 -13.83 27.50 14.31
CA ASP A 186 -13.53 28.00 15.65
C ASP A 186 -12.50 27.14 16.40
N LEU A 187 -12.38 25.86 16.07
CA LEU A 187 -11.47 24.92 16.73
C LEU A 187 -10.11 24.78 16.05
N SER A 188 -9.86 25.51 14.95
CA SER A 188 -8.58 25.47 14.21
C SER A 188 -7.34 25.70 15.08
N HIS A 189 -7.45 26.52 16.12
CA HIS A 189 -6.37 26.83 17.06
C HIS A 189 -5.93 25.63 17.94
N HIS A 190 -6.71 24.54 17.97
CA HIS A 190 -6.32 23.30 18.65
C HIS A 190 -5.42 22.40 17.80
N ILE A 191 -5.30 22.65 16.49
CA ILE A 191 -4.40 21.90 15.63
C ILE A 191 -2.98 22.47 15.80
N PHE A 192 -2.04 21.61 16.16
CA PHE A 192 -0.63 21.98 16.39
C PHE A 192 0.34 21.25 15.45
N ALA A 193 -0.12 20.19 14.78
CA ALA A 193 0.68 19.42 13.84
C ALA A 193 -0.15 19.01 12.61
N LEU A 194 0.54 18.73 11.51
CA LEU A 194 -0.03 18.27 10.25
C LEU A 194 0.79 17.09 9.73
N GLU A 195 0.12 16.02 9.31
CA GLU A 195 0.79 14.90 8.69
C GLU A 195 0.96 15.16 7.19
N THR A 196 2.21 15.24 6.72
CA THR A 196 2.53 15.49 5.30
C THR A 196 2.01 14.36 4.41
N GLY A 197 2.35 13.12 4.80
CA GLY A 197 2.07 11.89 4.07
C GLY A 197 2.85 11.78 2.75
N LEU A 198 2.83 10.58 2.19
CA LEU A 198 3.67 10.13 1.06
C LEU A 198 3.62 10.95 -0.25
N SER A 199 2.74 11.94 -0.34
CA SER A 199 2.57 12.77 -1.54
C SER A 199 3.19 14.16 -1.39
N SER A 200 3.75 14.49 -0.22
CA SER A 200 4.43 15.75 0.02
C SER A 200 5.53 15.60 1.07
N ASP A 201 6.54 16.44 0.99
CA ASP A 201 7.60 16.56 2.00
C ASP A 201 7.49 17.91 2.75
N PRO A 202 8.36 18.17 3.74
CA PRO A 202 8.41 19.46 4.41
C PRO A 202 8.72 20.65 3.48
N GLU A 203 9.58 20.50 2.47
CA GLU A 203 9.91 21.60 1.54
C GLU A 203 8.70 22.05 0.73
N MET A 204 7.90 21.12 0.20
CA MET A 204 6.63 21.40 -0.47
C MET A 204 5.71 22.21 0.45
N ASN A 205 5.63 21.84 1.74
CA ASN A 205 4.81 22.54 2.73
C ASN A 205 5.37 23.92 3.11
N TRP A 206 6.69 24.09 3.17
CA TRP A 206 7.37 25.37 3.46
C TRP A 206 7.18 26.43 2.39
N ARG A 207 6.51 26.10 1.27
CA ARG A 207 6.06 27.07 0.26
C ARG A 207 4.80 27.85 0.69
N LEU A 208 4.16 27.44 1.79
CA LEU A 208 2.93 28.04 2.31
C LEU A 208 3.18 28.62 3.71
N SER A 209 3.28 29.95 3.83
CA SER A 209 3.52 30.61 5.13
C SER A 209 2.44 30.32 6.17
N MET A 210 1.21 30.04 5.73
CA MET A 210 0.11 29.65 6.63
C MET A 210 0.39 28.34 7.39
N LEU A 211 1.31 27.51 6.90
CA LEU A 211 1.68 26.24 7.50
C LEU A 211 2.86 26.35 8.48
N ASP A 212 3.60 27.47 8.48
CA ASP A 212 4.81 27.68 9.27
C ASP A 212 4.63 27.50 10.78
N LYS A 213 3.41 27.70 11.28
CA LYS A 213 3.06 27.59 12.71
C LYS A 213 2.84 26.14 13.18
N TYR A 214 2.66 25.18 12.27
CA TYR A 214 2.40 23.79 12.64
C TYR A 214 3.68 22.96 12.63
N THR A 215 3.73 21.92 13.44
CA THR A 215 4.78 20.91 13.36
C THR A 215 4.41 19.90 12.26
N LEU A 216 5.29 19.73 11.28
CA LEU A 216 5.08 18.73 10.22
C LEU A 216 5.54 17.37 10.75
N VAL A 217 4.66 16.39 10.71
CA VAL A 217 4.93 15.00 11.12
C VAL A 217 4.75 14.06 9.93
N SER A 218 5.40 12.91 9.98
CA SER A 218 5.40 11.95 8.87
C SER A 218 5.26 10.54 9.42
N ASN A 219 4.32 9.78 8.85
CA ASN A 219 3.93 8.46 9.32
C ASN A 219 3.61 7.59 8.12
N SER A 220 3.75 6.28 8.29
CA SER A 220 3.75 5.38 7.14
C SER A 220 2.40 5.20 6.48
N ASP A 221 1.26 5.37 7.17
CA ASP A 221 -0.03 4.85 6.70
C ASP A 221 0.10 3.37 6.27
N ALA A 222 0.74 2.55 7.12
CA ALA A 222 1.09 1.18 6.76
C ALA A 222 -0.15 0.29 6.59
N HIS A 223 -0.27 -0.29 5.39
CA HIS A 223 -1.27 -1.30 5.01
C HIS A 223 -0.72 -2.74 5.01
N SER A 224 0.56 -2.92 5.36
CA SER A 224 1.14 -4.22 5.69
C SER A 224 2.32 -4.03 6.65
N PRO A 225 2.68 -5.03 7.48
CA PRO A 225 3.74 -4.84 8.49
C PRO A 225 5.09 -4.43 7.90
N GLN A 226 5.42 -4.92 6.70
CA GLN A 226 6.65 -4.61 5.97
C GLN A 226 6.77 -3.13 5.58
N LYS A 227 5.63 -2.43 5.43
CA LYS A 227 5.55 -1.02 5.03
C LYS A 227 5.66 -0.04 6.20
N LEU A 228 5.71 -0.54 7.43
CA LEU A 228 5.95 0.26 8.62
C LEU A 228 7.25 1.07 8.46
N GLY A 229 7.23 2.34 8.85
CA GLY A 229 8.40 3.22 8.79
C GLY A 229 8.87 3.60 7.40
N ARG A 230 8.01 3.57 6.35
CA ARG A 230 8.34 4.26 5.09
C ARG A 230 8.36 5.79 5.22
N GLU A 231 7.69 6.29 6.25
CA GLU A 231 7.87 7.61 6.85
C GLU A 231 7.87 7.43 8.37
N ALA A 232 8.56 8.30 9.09
CA ALA A 232 8.61 8.26 10.54
C ALA A 232 8.92 9.63 11.16
N THR A 233 8.56 9.80 12.42
CA THR A 233 8.75 11.04 13.18
C THR A 233 9.80 10.83 14.28
N LEU A 234 10.68 11.82 14.48
CA LEU A 234 11.87 11.70 15.34
C LEU A 234 11.76 12.57 16.59
N PHE A 235 12.13 12.01 17.73
CA PHE A 235 12.05 12.70 19.02
C PHE A 235 13.32 12.53 19.85
N ASN A 236 13.59 13.52 20.70
CA ASN A 236 14.55 13.48 21.78
C ASN A 236 13.95 13.99 23.09
N THR A 237 13.06 13.18 23.66
CA THR A 237 12.35 13.48 24.92
C THR A 237 12.32 12.23 25.81
N GLU A 238 11.53 12.25 26.88
CA GLU A 238 11.04 11.00 27.47
C GLU A 238 10.14 10.28 26.47
N GLN A 239 10.23 8.94 26.40
CA GLN A 239 9.34 8.12 25.57
C GLN A 239 7.99 7.95 26.28
N SER A 240 7.20 9.03 26.34
CA SER A 240 5.86 9.05 26.93
C SER A 240 4.86 9.70 25.98
N TYR A 241 3.58 9.37 26.11
CA TYR A 241 2.51 9.99 25.32
C TYR A 241 2.55 11.52 25.50
N TYR A 242 2.63 11.96 26.75
CA TYR A 242 2.59 13.37 27.11
C TYR A 242 3.79 14.14 26.58
N ALA A 243 5.01 13.62 26.73
CA ALA A 243 6.21 14.28 26.23
C ALA A 243 6.25 14.32 24.69
N LEU A 244 5.75 13.29 24.02
CA LEU A 244 5.64 13.26 22.56
C LEU A 244 4.73 14.39 22.06
N PHE A 245 3.52 14.51 22.58
CA PHE A 245 2.59 15.54 22.13
C PHE A 245 2.94 16.95 22.62
N ASP A 246 3.61 17.09 23.77
CA ASP A 246 4.20 18.37 24.19
C ASP A 246 5.33 18.81 23.25
N ALA A 247 6.18 17.88 22.81
CA ALA A 247 7.21 18.15 21.80
C ALA A 247 6.60 18.58 20.47
N LEU A 248 5.48 17.99 20.03
CA LEU A 248 4.80 18.42 18.81
C LEU A 248 4.19 19.83 18.95
N LYS A 249 3.67 20.20 20.13
CA LYS A 249 3.09 21.53 20.40
C LYS A 249 4.15 22.62 20.54
N THR A 250 5.29 22.30 21.15
CA THR A 250 6.32 23.28 21.53
C THR A 250 7.55 23.24 20.63
N ARG A 251 7.68 22.22 19.78
CA ARG A 251 8.87 21.83 19.00
C ARG A 251 10.11 21.49 19.85
N LYS A 252 10.02 21.51 21.17
CA LYS A 252 11.14 21.16 22.05
C LYS A 252 11.29 19.64 22.12
N GLY A 253 12.43 19.15 21.61
CA GLY A 253 12.69 17.72 21.53
C GLY A 253 12.05 17.04 20.30
N PHE A 254 11.37 17.78 19.42
CA PHE A 254 11.03 17.29 18.09
C PHE A 254 12.24 17.44 17.17
N LEU A 255 12.74 16.33 16.61
CA LEU A 255 13.97 16.32 15.83
C LEU A 255 13.78 16.37 14.32
N GLY A 256 12.54 16.23 13.85
CA GLY A 256 12.25 16.13 12.42
C GLY A 256 11.61 14.83 12.01
N THR A 257 11.74 14.50 10.74
CA THR A 257 11.08 13.37 10.10
C THR A 257 12.01 12.58 9.18
N TYR A 258 11.72 11.30 9.03
CA TYR A 258 12.17 10.50 7.90
C TYR A 258 11.08 10.51 6.84
N GLU A 259 11.45 10.92 5.63
CA GLU A 259 10.53 11.17 4.53
C GLU A 259 10.68 10.14 3.42
N PHE A 260 9.53 9.81 2.84
CA PHE A 260 9.45 9.16 1.55
C PHE A 260 9.62 10.23 0.45
N PHE A 261 10.15 9.85 -0.72
CA PHE A 261 10.22 10.79 -1.85
C PHE A 261 8.83 10.99 -2.46
N PRO A 262 8.25 12.20 -2.42
CA PRO A 262 6.90 12.43 -2.92
C PRO A 262 6.78 12.20 -4.43
N GLU A 263 7.88 12.25 -5.18
CA GLU A 263 7.94 11.96 -6.61
C GLU A 263 7.51 10.53 -6.96
N GLU A 264 7.68 9.56 -6.06
CA GLU A 264 7.14 8.21 -6.29
C GLU A 264 5.61 8.21 -6.32
N GLY A 265 4.94 9.21 -5.74
CA GLY A 265 3.50 9.33 -5.72
C GLY A 265 2.85 9.28 -7.11
N LYS A 266 1.76 8.51 -7.24
CA LYS A 266 1.01 8.31 -8.52
C LYS A 266 0.51 9.58 -9.20
N TYR A 267 0.41 10.65 -8.43
CA TYR A 267 -0.18 11.92 -8.82
C TYR A 267 0.72 13.05 -8.35
N HIS A 268 2.04 12.87 -8.33
CA HIS A 268 2.95 13.94 -7.92
C HIS A 268 2.93 15.07 -8.96
N MET A 269 3.21 14.72 -10.22
CA MET A 269 3.23 15.63 -11.35
C MET A 269 1.88 15.72 -12.06
N ASP A 270 1.69 16.77 -12.85
CA ASP A 270 0.58 16.82 -13.79
C ASP A 270 0.85 15.91 -14.97
N GLY A 271 -0.19 15.30 -15.53
CA GLY A 271 0.03 14.62 -16.79
C GLY A 271 -1.16 13.90 -17.39
N HIS A 272 -0.87 13.26 -18.51
CA HIS A 272 -1.79 12.43 -19.28
C HIS A 272 -1.03 11.20 -19.76
N ARG A 273 -1.13 10.11 -18.99
CA ARG A 273 -0.33 8.89 -19.16
C ARG A 273 -0.50 8.28 -20.54
N LYS A 274 -1.72 8.27 -21.08
CA LYS A 274 -1.98 7.73 -22.43
C LYS A 274 -1.17 8.41 -23.54
N CYS A 275 -0.73 9.65 -23.31
CA CYS A 275 0.07 10.42 -24.26
C CYS A 275 1.54 10.53 -23.86
N ASN A 276 1.97 9.91 -22.76
CA ASN A 276 3.29 10.12 -22.15
C ASN A 276 3.62 11.62 -22.04
N VAL A 277 2.67 12.40 -21.49
CA VAL A 277 2.85 13.81 -21.16
C VAL A 277 2.90 13.93 -19.65
N CYS A 278 4.03 14.38 -19.11
CA CYS A 278 4.26 14.65 -17.70
C CYS A 278 4.87 16.05 -17.61
N PHE A 279 4.26 16.92 -16.81
CA PHE A 279 4.59 18.34 -16.73
C PHE A 279 4.75 18.79 -15.29
N GLU A 280 5.68 19.71 -15.08
CA GLU A 280 5.65 20.57 -13.91
C GLU A 280 4.44 21.52 -13.98
N PRO A 281 3.95 22.02 -12.83
CA PRO A 281 2.75 22.87 -12.79
C PRO A 281 2.81 24.07 -13.74
N GLU A 282 3.94 24.76 -13.81
CA GLU A 282 4.14 25.91 -14.69
C GLU A 282 3.97 25.56 -16.17
N GLU A 283 4.40 24.36 -16.58
CA GLU A 283 4.27 23.89 -17.95
C GLU A 283 2.82 23.52 -18.28
N SER A 284 2.11 22.87 -17.36
CA SER A 284 0.67 22.61 -17.49
C SER A 284 -0.13 23.90 -17.63
N ILE A 285 0.17 24.92 -16.83
CA ILE A 285 -0.51 26.23 -16.88
C ILE A 285 -0.28 26.89 -18.25
N ARG A 286 0.94 26.82 -18.81
CA ARG A 286 1.22 27.32 -20.17
C ARG A 286 0.37 26.62 -21.25
N HIS A 287 0.09 25.34 -21.04
CA HIS A 287 -0.79 24.54 -21.90
C HIS A 287 -2.27 24.61 -21.49
N LYS A 288 -2.66 25.52 -20.60
CA LYS A 288 -4.03 25.69 -20.08
C LYS A 288 -4.61 24.41 -19.47
N ASN A 289 -3.74 23.59 -18.87
CA ASN A 289 -4.06 22.28 -18.31
C ASN A 289 -4.65 21.29 -19.33
N ILE A 290 -4.31 21.45 -20.61
CA ILE A 290 -4.73 20.59 -21.71
C ILE A 290 -3.52 19.85 -22.27
N CYS A 291 -3.68 18.54 -22.52
CA CYS A 291 -2.67 17.72 -23.17
C CYS A 291 -2.42 18.22 -24.61
N PRO A 292 -1.19 18.60 -24.97
CA PRO A 292 -0.89 19.12 -26.31
C PRO A 292 -0.99 18.05 -27.41
N LYS A 293 -1.00 16.76 -27.05
CA LYS A 293 -1.09 15.65 -28.02
C LYS A 293 -2.52 15.29 -28.41
N CYS A 294 -3.46 15.31 -27.46
CA CYS A 294 -4.82 14.80 -27.70
C CYS A 294 -5.94 15.81 -27.37
N GLY A 295 -5.62 16.98 -26.83
CA GLY A 295 -6.60 18.00 -26.46
C GLY A 295 -7.47 17.67 -25.23
N GLN A 296 -7.23 16.56 -24.54
CA GLN A 296 -7.93 16.20 -23.30
C GLN A 296 -7.32 16.93 -22.09
N PRO A 297 -8.11 17.16 -21.01
CA PRO A 297 -7.58 17.71 -19.77
C PRO A 297 -6.44 16.84 -19.18
N LEU A 298 -5.43 17.50 -18.61
CA LEU A 298 -4.41 16.84 -17.80
C LEU A 298 -5.00 16.43 -16.44
N THR A 299 -4.54 15.30 -15.91
CA THR A 299 -4.72 14.98 -14.50
C THR A 299 -3.79 15.88 -13.69
N ILE A 300 -4.37 16.73 -12.85
CA ILE A 300 -3.63 17.66 -11.99
C ILE A 300 -3.03 16.92 -10.80
N GLY A 301 -1.72 17.06 -10.62
CA GLY A 301 -0.93 16.45 -9.56
C GLY A 301 -0.94 17.24 -8.25
N VAL A 302 -0.31 16.65 -7.24
CA VAL A 302 -0.18 17.19 -5.89
C VAL A 302 0.76 18.39 -5.91
N LEU A 303 1.87 18.35 -6.64
CA LEU A 303 2.80 19.47 -6.75
C LEU A 303 2.10 20.72 -7.32
N HIS A 304 1.18 20.54 -8.26
CA HIS A 304 0.37 21.65 -8.78
C HIS A 304 -0.54 22.22 -7.70
N ARG A 305 -1.22 21.36 -6.93
CA ARG A 305 -2.09 21.81 -5.84
C ARG A 305 -1.31 22.56 -4.76
N VAL A 306 -0.10 22.10 -4.43
CA VAL A 306 0.81 22.85 -3.54
C VAL A 306 1.13 24.21 -4.17
N SER A 307 1.55 24.25 -5.43
CA SER A 307 1.87 25.50 -6.15
C SER A 307 0.68 26.47 -6.23
N GLU A 308 -0.54 25.97 -6.38
CA GLU A 308 -1.77 26.76 -6.44
C GLU A 308 -2.03 27.51 -5.12
N LEU A 309 -1.77 26.86 -3.98
CA LEU A 309 -1.98 27.42 -2.64
C LEU A 309 -0.74 28.14 -2.08
N SER A 310 0.42 27.99 -2.72
CA SER A 310 1.70 28.56 -2.27
C SER A 310 1.71 30.08 -2.38
N ASP A 311 2.15 30.74 -1.32
CA ASP A 311 2.48 32.17 -1.32
C ASP A 311 3.99 32.43 -1.51
N ARG A 312 4.80 31.36 -1.51
CA ARG A 312 6.24 31.40 -1.82
C ARG A 312 6.56 30.60 -3.07
N ARG A 313 7.43 31.18 -3.92
CA ARG A 313 7.90 30.52 -5.15
C ARG A 313 8.88 29.38 -4.89
N GLN A 314 9.66 29.48 -3.82
CA GLN A 314 10.67 28.50 -3.43
C GLN A 314 10.41 28.12 -1.96
N PRO A 315 10.74 26.88 -1.55
CA PRO A 315 10.63 26.48 -0.16
C PRO A 315 11.48 27.40 0.73
N GLN A 316 10.91 27.85 1.84
CA GLN A 316 11.62 28.62 2.85
C GLN A 316 11.40 27.96 4.21
N GLN A 317 12.42 27.28 4.74
CA GLN A 317 12.34 26.63 6.04
C GLN A 317 11.95 27.66 7.12
N PRO A 318 10.83 27.46 7.84
CA PRO A 318 10.38 28.37 8.88
C PRO A 318 11.36 28.44 10.04
N GLU A 319 11.40 29.58 10.73
CA GLU A 319 12.21 29.72 11.93
C GLU A 319 11.78 28.69 13.00
N GLY A 320 12.75 27.93 13.51
CA GLY A 320 12.51 26.88 14.49
C GLY A 320 11.82 25.62 13.96
N ALA A 321 11.68 25.45 12.63
CA ALA A 321 11.35 24.15 12.05
C ALA A 321 12.55 23.19 12.15
N SER A 322 12.30 21.94 12.48
CA SER A 322 13.34 20.89 12.49
C SER A 322 13.64 20.42 11.07
N ASP A 323 14.80 19.77 10.90
CA ASP A 323 15.21 19.20 9.62
C ASP A 323 14.40 17.94 9.28
N PHE A 324 14.57 17.44 8.05
CA PHE A 324 14.02 16.16 7.63
C PHE A 324 15.05 15.42 6.78
N HIS A 325 14.82 14.12 6.60
CA HIS A 325 15.74 13.29 5.84
C HIS A 325 15.02 12.25 5.02
N TYR A 326 15.32 12.20 3.72
CA TYR A 326 14.81 11.15 2.86
C TYR A 326 15.38 9.78 3.22
N ILE A 327 14.52 8.78 3.09
CA ILE A 327 14.85 7.36 3.17
C ILE A 327 14.35 6.63 1.92
N ILE A 328 15.10 5.62 1.51
CA ILE A 328 14.64 4.61 0.56
C ILE A 328 14.59 3.30 1.36
N PRO A 329 13.44 2.60 1.43
CA PRO A 329 13.36 1.33 2.14
C PRO A 329 14.46 0.38 1.66
N LEU A 330 15.15 -0.28 2.60
CA LEU A 330 16.28 -1.15 2.28
C LEU A 330 15.95 -2.23 1.23
N PRO A 331 14.74 -2.84 1.22
CA PRO A 331 14.36 -3.74 0.14
C PRO A 331 14.43 -3.12 -1.26
N GLU A 332 14.09 -1.84 -1.43
CA GLU A 332 14.16 -1.13 -2.72
C GLU A 332 15.61 -0.86 -3.13
N ILE A 333 16.46 -0.44 -2.18
CA ILE A 333 17.91 -0.30 -2.43
C ILE A 333 18.52 -1.63 -2.90
N LEU A 334 18.19 -2.72 -2.20
CA LEU A 334 18.67 -4.05 -2.54
C LEU A 334 18.10 -4.56 -3.87
N ALA A 335 16.85 -4.22 -4.19
CA ALA A 335 16.21 -4.54 -5.46
C ALA A 335 16.94 -3.92 -6.63
N GLU A 336 17.29 -2.63 -6.54
CA GLU A 336 18.06 -1.92 -7.55
C GLU A 336 19.45 -2.54 -7.72
N ILE A 337 20.17 -2.77 -6.63
CA ILE A 337 21.51 -3.41 -6.64
C ILE A 337 21.48 -4.80 -7.28
N LYS A 338 20.42 -5.58 -7.02
CA LYS A 338 20.27 -6.96 -7.54
C LYS A 338 19.56 -7.01 -8.89
N ASN A 339 19.14 -5.87 -9.43
CA ASN A 339 18.34 -5.76 -10.66
C ASN A 339 17.15 -6.73 -10.67
N THR A 340 16.36 -6.73 -9.59
CA THR A 340 15.18 -7.59 -9.43
C THR A 340 14.10 -6.87 -8.63
N SER A 341 12.95 -7.51 -8.42
CA SER A 341 11.86 -6.94 -7.60
C SER A 341 12.23 -6.91 -6.10
N ALA A 342 11.82 -5.85 -5.39
CA ALA A 342 11.91 -5.76 -3.94
C ALA A 342 11.16 -6.88 -3.20
N SER A 343 10.13 -7.45 -3.83
CA SER A 343 9.38 -8.60 -3.31
C SER A 343 10.04 -9.96 -3.59
N SER A 344 11.19 -9.99 -4.28
CA SER A 344 11.84 -11.25 -4.65
C SER A 344 12.42 -11.98 -3.43
N LYS A 345 12.45 -13.32 -3.50
CA LYS A 345 13.12 -14.15 -2.48
C LYS A 345 14.59 -13.80 -2.31
N THR A 346 15.25 -13.36 -3.38
CA THR A 346 16.65 -12.92 -3.35
C THR A 346 16.82 -11.67 -2.50
N VAL A 347 16.01 -10.63 -2.74
CA VAL A 347 16.04 -9.39 -1.94
C VAL A 347 15.68 -9.69 -0.50
N ASN A 348 14.64 -10.48 -0.25
CA ASN A 348 14.23 -10.82 1.11
C ASN A 348 15.33 -11.53 1.91
N ARG A 349 16.07 -12.47 1.29
CA ARG A 349 17.23 -13.12 1.92
C ARG A 349 18.36 -12.13 2.20
N CYS A 350 18.68 -11.26 1.24
CA CYS A 350 19.70 -10.22 1.44
C CYS A 350 19.30 -9.27 2.57
N PHE A 351 18.02 -8.88 2.63
CA PHE A 351 17.48 -8.02 3.67
C PHE A 351 17.63 -8.66 5.05
N GLN A 352 17.26 -9.93 5.22
CA GLN A 352 17.49 -10.68 6.47
C GLN A 352 18.96 -10.70 6.89
N GLN A 353 19.88 -10.94 5.95
CA GLN A 353 21.33 -10.99 6.22
C GLN A 353 21.89 -9.64 6.65
N VAL A 354 21.46 -8.57 5.97
CA VAL A 354 21.88 -7.21 6.29
C VAL A 354 21.35 -6.82 7.67
N ILE A 355 20.07 -7.04 7.96
CA ILE A 355 19.51 -6.75 9.29
C ILE A 355 20.18 -7.59 10.39
N SER A 356 20.52 -8.86 10.12
CA SER A 356 21.28 -9.70 11.04
C SER A 356 22.67 -9.15 11.39
N SER A 357 23.25 -8.32 10.50
CA SER A 357 24.59 -7.76 10.68
C SER A 357 24.56 -6.39 11.36
N PHE A 358 23.57 -5.55 11.03
CA PHE A 358 23.50 -4.16 11.49
C PHE A 358 22.42 -3.88 12.55
N GLY A 359 21.61 -4.87 12.89
CA GLY A 359 20.60 -4.78 13.94
C GLY A 359 19.24 -4.32 13.45
N ASN A 360 19.13 -3.10 12.92
CA ASN A 360 17.83 -2.50 12.55
C ASN A 360 17.96 -1.67 11.25
N GLU A 361 16.86 -1.54 10.50
CA GLU A 361 16.88 -0.87 9.19
C GLU A 361 17.24 0.62 9.31
N PHE A 362 16.58 1.38 10.18
CA PHE A 362 16.87 2.80 10.36
C PHE A 362 18.29 3.07 10.85
N THR A 363 18.79 2.26 11.78
CA THR A 363 20.18 2.35 12.25
C THR A 363 21.15 2.18 11.08
N LEU A 364 20.96 1.17 10.23
CA LEU A 364 21.75 1.02 9.01
C LEU A 364 21.62 2.23 8.08
N LEU A 365 20.40 2.64 7.77
CA LEU A 365 20.14 3.68 6.78
C LEU A 365 20.66 5.04 7.20
N ARG A 366 20.74 5.35 8.50
CA ARG A 366 21.01 6.71 9.00
C ARG A 366 22.22 6.85 9.92
N GLU A 367 22.56 5.83 10.70
CA GLU A 367 23.54 5.95 11.79
C GLU A 367 24.87 5.23 11.51
N VAL A 368 24.83 4.04 10.90
CA VAL A 368 26.05 3.23 10.68
C VAL A 368 27.02 3.99 9.76
N PRO A 369 28.31 4.13 10.11
CA PRO A 369 29.31 4.74 9.24
C PRO A 369 29.45 4.01 7.89
N ILE A 370 29.65 4.77 6.80
CA ILE A 370 29.73 4.21 5.44
C ILE A 370 30.87 3.18 5.31
N GLU A 371 32.01 3.40 5.98
CA GLU A 371 33.14 2.47 5.97
C GLU A 371 32.81 1.11 6.62
N ASP A 372 31.99 1.12 7.68
CA ASP A 372 31.55 -0.11 8.34
C ASP A 372 30.55 -0.89 7.47
N ILE A 373 29.65 -0.17 6.78
CA ILE A 373 28.75 -0.77 5.79
C ILE A 373 29.56 -1.41 4.67
N LYS A 374 30.55 -0.69 4.13
CA LYS A 374 31.42 -1.16 3.06
C LYS A 374 32.16 -2.43 3.45
N LYS A 375 32.69 -2.49 4.68
CA LYS A 375 33.41 -3.64 5.21
C LYS A 375 32.52 -4.88 5.39
N GLN A 376 31.27 -4.72 5.82
CA GLN A 376 30.41 -5.85 6.20
C GLN A 376 29.41 -6.27 5.11
N ALA A 377 28.95 -5.34 4.27
CA ALA A 377 27.93 -5.59 3.24
C ALA A 377 28.36 -5.21 1.82
N GLY A 378 29.60 -4.73 1.64
CA GLY A 378 30.20 -4.47 0.35
C GLY A 378 30.01 -3.04 -0.18
N CYS A 379 30.78 -2.72 -1.21
CA CYS A 379 30.88 -1.36 -1.77
C CYS A 379 29.55 -0.82 -2.32
N LEU A 380 28.75 -1.65 -3.00
CA LEU A 380 27.52 -1.19 -3.64
C LEU A 380 26.46 -0.72 -2.63
N LEU A 381 26.24 -1.48 -1.55
CA LEU A 381 25.27 -1.07 -0.52
C LEU A 381 25.76 0.18 0.23
N ALA A 382 27.06 0.24 0.53
CA ALA A 382 27.65 1.41 1.17
C ALA A 382 27.51 2.68 0.31
N GLU A 383 27.79 2.58 -0.99
CA GLU A 383 27.64 3.69 -1.92
C GLU A 383 26.17 4.09 -2.08
N ALA A 384 25.25 3.12 -2.17
CA ALA A 384 23.83 3.42 -2.27
C ALA A 384 23.31 4.18 -1.05
N ILE A 385 23.69 3.74 0.16
CA ILE A 385 23.32 4.43 1.41
C ILE A 385 23.98 5.80 1.49
N ARG A 386 25.25 5.95 1.07
CA ARG A 386 25.93 7.25 1.02
C ARG A 386 25.18 8.23 0.13
N ARG A 387 24.82 7.82 -1.09
CA ARG A 387 24.05 8.64 -2.05
C ARG A 387 22.69 9.01 -1.51
N MET A 388 21.94 8.07 -0.96
CA MET A 388 20.66 8.34 -0.32
C MET A 388 20.79 9.37 0.81
N ARG A 389 21.79 9.23 1.70
CA ARG A 389 22.05 10.20 2.77
C ARG A 389 22.43 11.59 2.25
N ALA A 390 23.16 11.64 1.14
CA ALA A 390 23.57 12.88 0.47
C ALA A 390 22.51 13.43 -0.51
N GLN A 391 21.37 12.75 -0.65
CA GLN A 391 20.32 13.05 -1.63
C GLN A 391 20.81 13.07 -3.09
N GLU A 392 21.86 12.30 -3.38
CA GLU A 392 22.40 12.10 -4.73
C GLU A 392 21.62 10.99 -5.45
N VAL A 393 20.34 11.23 -5.70
CA VAL A 393 19.42 10.30 -6.37
C VAL A 393 18.79 10.92 -7.61
N HIS A 394 18.13 10.10 -8.42
CA HIS A 394 17.50 10.49 -9.68
C HIS A 394 15.99 10.27 -9.61
N PRO A 395 15.23 11.26 -9.09
CA PRO A 395 13.78 11.16 -9.01
C PRO A 395 13.12 11.32 -10.38
N GLN A 396 12.09 10.53 -10.63
CA GLN A 396 11.17 10.69 -11.75
C GLN A 396 9.74 10.69 -11.22
N GLY A 397 9.07 11.84 -11.32
CA GLY A 397 7.74 12.06 -10.77
C GLY A 397 6.66 11.19 -11.43
N GLY A 398 5.85 10.54 -10.60
CA GLY A 398 4.65 9.82 -11.03
C GLY A 398 3.53 10.78 -11.44
N TYR A 399 2.68 10.34 -12.36
CA TYR A 399 1.57 11.14 -12.90
C TYR A 399 0.43 10.25 -13.40
N ASP A 400 -0.79 10.80 -13.40
CA ASP A 400 -1.99 10.17 -13.97
C ASP A 400 -2.19 8.68 -13.58
N GLY A 401 -1.92 8.37 -12.31
CA GLY A 401 -2.14 7.05 -11.71
C GLY A 401 -0.97 6.07 -11.83
N GLU A 402 0.16 6.49 -12.40
CA GLU A 402 1.41 5.74 -12.49
C GLU A 402 2.40 6.22 -11.42
N TYR A 403 2.98 5.28 -10.66
CA TYR A 403 4.00 5.60 -9.66
C TYR A 403 5.24 6.16 -10.33
N GLY A 404 5.89 7.11 -9.68
CA GLY A 404 7.22 7.55 -10.04
C GLY A 404 8.27 6.54 -9.61
N THR A 405 9.54 6.89 -9.84
CA THR A 405 10.68 6.04 -9.46
C THR A 405 11.80 6.89 -8.91
N ILE A 406 12.45 6.40 -7.86
CA ILE A 406 13.73 6.93 -7.38
C ILE A 406 14.81 5.94 -7.74
N LYS A 407 15.79 6.36 -8.54
CA LYS A 407 16.99 5.55 -8.83
C LYS A 407 18.19 6.11 -8.11
N ILE A 408 19.00 5.25 -7.51
CA ILE A 408 20.24 5.63 -6.83
C ILE A 408 21.43 5.62 -7.81
N PHE A 409 21.38 4.72 -8.79
CA PHE A 409 22.42 4.53 -9.80
C PHE A 409 21.91 4.87 -11.20
N ASN A 410 22.82 5.36 -12.03
CA ASN A 410 22.57 5.54 -13.45
C ASN A 410 22.56 4.19 -14.18
N GLU A 411 21.96 4.17 -15.37
CA GLU A 411 21.95 2.97 -16.20
C GLU A 411 23.37 2.48 -16.51
N GLY A 412 23.63 1.21 -16.21
CA GLY A 412 24.94 0.58 -16.42
C GLY A 412 26.00 0.93 -15.36
N GLU A 413 25.74 1.86 -14.43
CA GLU A 413 26.72 2.28 -13.42
C GLU A 413 27.09 1.16 -12.45
N ILE A 414 26.11 0.36 -11.99
CA ILE A 414 26.36 -0.79 -11.10
C ILE A 414 27.36 -1.78 -11.73
N SER A 415 27.26 -2.02 -13.04
CA SER A 415 28.16 -2.90 -13.78
C SER A 415 29.59 -2.33 -13.86
N GLN A 416 29.73 -1.01 -13.93
CA GLN A 416 31.02 -0.34 -13.95
C GLN A 416 31.69 -0.38 -12.56
N LEU A 417 30.91 -0.13 -11.50
CA LEU A 417 31.39 -0.19 -10.13
C LEU A 417 31.82 -1.61 -9.71
N THR A 418 31.07 -2.62 -10.14
CA THR A 418 31.45 -4.04 -9.92
C THR A 418 32.71 -4.42 -10.72
N GLY A 419 32.82 -3.98 -11.97
CA GLY A 419 34.02 -4.20 -12.80
C GLY A 419 35.27 -3.47 -12.32
N GLN A 420 35.14 -2.30 -11.67
CA GLN A 420 36.25 -1.58 -11.05
C GLN A 420 36.71 -2.20 -9.73
N THR A 421 35.81 -2.80 -8.94
CA THR A 421 36.20 -3.56 -7.74
C THR A 421 37.02 -4.81 -8.07
N ASP A 422 36.77 -5.45 -9.22
CA ASP A 422 37.58 -6.58 -9.71
C ASP A 422 39.01 -6.17 -10.12
N LEU A 423 39.26 -4.88 -10.37
CA LEU A 423 40.56 -4.36 -10.81
C LEU A 423 41.57 -4.15 -9.67
N PHE A 424 41.12 -4.15 -8.40
CA PHE A 424 41.96 -3.79 -7.24
C PHE A 424 42.04 -4.84 -6.10
N GLY A 425 41.72 -6.12 -6.33
CA GLY A 425 42.16 -7.19 -5.40
C GLY A 425 41.21 -8.38 -5.21
N ALA A 426 41.62 -9.50 -5.82
CA ALA A 426 41.14 -10.88 -5.83
C ALA A 426 40.42 -11.48 -4.58
N VAL A 427 39.47 -12.41 -4.79
CA VAL A 427 39.73 -13.87 -4.73
C VAL A 427 38.84 -14.64 -5.73
N ASP A 428 39.50 -15.54 -6.45
CA ASP A 428 39.03 -16.44 -7.50
C ASP A 428 38.19 -17.61 -6.94
N THR A 429 37.01 -17.88 -7.53
CA THR A 429 36.48 -19.26 -7.61
C THR A 429 35.62 -19.45 -8.86
N THR A 430 36.25 -20.12 -9.84
CA THR A 430 35.70 -21.17 -10.70
C THR A 430 34.57 -20.82 -11.69
N LYS A 431 35.01 -20.63 -12.93
CA LYS A 431 34.25 -20.69 -14.18
C LYS A 431 33.41 -21.97 -14.30
N THR A 432 32.14 -21.81 -14.67
CA THR A 432 31.40 -22.85 -15.42
C THR A 432 30.73 -22.26 -16.65
N ALA A 433 30.80 -23.05 -17.72
CA ALA A 433 30.68 -22.64 -19.11
C ALA A 433 29.23 -22.44 -19.58
N LYS A 434 29.07 -21.50 -20.52
CA LYS A 434 27.86 -21.24 -21.31
C LYS A 434 27.40 -22.49 -22.06
N ARG A 435 26.11 -22.83 -21.94
CA ARG A 435 25.43 -23.80 -22.79
C ARG A 435 24.37 -23.09 -23.62
N LYS A 436 24.57 -23.08 -24.95
CA LYS A 436 23.62 -22.58 -25.97
C LYS A 436 22.34 -23.42 -25.95
N SER A 437 21.17 -22.79 -25.84
CA SER A 437 19.88 -23.43 -26.12
C SER A 437 19.58 -23.35 -27.62
N ARG A 438 19.26 -24.50 -28.20
CA ARG A 438 18.81 -24.69 -29.58
C ARG A 438 17.33 -24.28 -29.69
N ASN A 439 17.02 -23.50 -30.73
CA ASN A 439 15.68 -23.38 -31.27
C ASN A 439 15.21 -24.73 -31.83
N THR A 440 13.94 -25.06 -31.61
CA THR A 440 13.20 -25.96 -32.50
C THR A 440 11.81 -25.40 -32.68
N GLU A 441 11.52 -24.97 -33.91
CA GLU A 441 10.19 -24.68 -34.43
C GLU A 441 9.40 -25.99 -34.57
N ILE A 442 8.10 -25.93 -34.30
CA ILE A 442 7.12 -26.81 -34.94
C ILE A 442 5.98 -25.93 -35.42
N THR A 443 6.03 -25.61 -36.72
CA THR A 443 4.92 -25.11 -37.52
C THR A 443 3.94 -26.25 -37.82
N LYS A 444 2.64 -25.96 -37.73
CA LYS A 444 1.63 -26.63 -38.56
C LYS A 444 0.68 -25.59 -39.11
N GLU A 445 0.86 -25.25 -40.39
CA GLU A 445 -0.12 -24.55 -41.20
C GLU A 445 -1.35 -25.44 -41.43
N ILE A 446 -2.54 -24.84 -41.35
CA ILE A 446 -3.78 -25.40 -41.88
C ILE A 446 -4.39 -24.31 -42.77
N CYS A 447 -4.59 -24.63 -44.06
CA CYS A 447 -5.23 -23.76 -45.05
C CYS A 447 -6.61 -24.34 -45.41
N PHE A 448 -7.66 -23.51 -45.39
CA PHE A 448 -9.00 -23.81 -45.93
C PHE A 448 -9.70 -22.53 -46.43
N PRO A 449 -10.64 -22.64 -47.39
CA PRO A 449 -10.86 -21.66 -48.45
C PRO A 449 -11.73 -20.46 -48.07
N ASP A 450 -11.58 -19.44 -48.91
CA ASP A 450 -12.12 -18.09 -48.86
C ASP A 450 -13.65 -18.05 -49.06
N GLN A 451 -14.38 -17.43 -48.13
CA GLN A 451 -15.74 -16.91 -48.36
C GLN A 451 -16.01 -15.65 -47.52
N THR A 452 -16.04 -14.54 -48.25
CA THR A 452 -16.93 -13.36 -48.20
C THR A 452 -17.20 -12.66 -46.86
N GLU A 453 -16.74 -11.41 -46.86
CA GLU A 453 -17.09 -10.26 -46.04
C GLU A 453 -18.56 -10.23 -45.55
N GLN A 454 -18.72 -10.12 -44.24
CA GLN A 454 -19.81 -9.38 -43.62
C GLN A 454 -19.22 -8.31 -42.71
N THR A 455 -19.49 -7.07 -43.10
CA THR A 455 -19.18 -5.84 -42.39
C THR A 455 -20.12 -5.69 -41.20
N ASP A 456 -19.55 -5.58 -39.99
CA ASP A 456 -20.31 -5.13 -38.82
C ASP A 456 -19.61 -3.99 -38.09
N SER A 457 -20.42 -3.00 -37.75
CA SER A 457 -20.04 -1.64 -37.42
C SER A 457 -19.66 -1.48 -35.95
N HIS A 458 -18.37 -1.60 -35.62
CA HIS A 458 -17.75 -0.88 -34.51
C HIS A 458 -16.24 -0.81 -34.76
N SER A 459 -15.74 0.35 -35.19
CA SER A 459 -14.30 0.52 -35.41
C SER A 459 -13.55 0.39 -34.09
N LEU A 460 -12.79 -0.70 -33.94
CA LEU A 460 -11.74 -0.83 -32.93
C LEU A 460 -10.78 0.34 -33.08
N ASN A 461 -10.37 0.97 -31.98
CA ASN A 461 -9.31 1.98 -32.06
C ASN A 461 -7.94 1.30 -32.33
N GLU A 462 -6.94 2.09 -32.75
CA GLU A 462 -5.61 1.57 -33.11
C GLU A 462 -4.97 0.70 -32.02
N ALA A 463 -5.18 1.03 -30.74
CA ALA A 463 -4.65 0.24 -29.62
C ALA A 463 -5.39 -1.10 -29.46
N GLN A 464 -6.70 -1.14 -29.70
CA GLN A 464 -7.49 -2.36 -29.67
C GLN A 464 -7.17 -3.27 -30.87
N GLN A 465 -6.91 -2.68 -32.04
CA GLN A 465 -6.42 -3.40 -33.21
C GLN A 465 -5.04 -4.00 -32.96
N ALA A 466 -4.10 -3.22 -32.40
CA ALA A 466 -2.77 -3.70 -32.04
C ALA A 466 -2.81 -4.89 -31.07
N VAL A 467 -3.71 -4.88 -30.08
CA VAL A 467 -3.93 -6.02 -29.16
C VAL A 467 -4.46 -7.25 -29.90
N CYS A 468 -5.40 -7.08 -30.84
CA CYS A 468 -5.94 -8.17 -31.69
C CYS A 468 -4.89 -8.80 -32.62
N GLU A 469 -3.91 -8.00 -33.05
CA GLU A 469 -2.86 -8.43 -33.96
C GLU A 469 -1.63 -9.02 -33.25
N THR A 470 -1.48 -8.80 -31.95
CA THR A 470 -0.33 -9.31 -31.18
C THR A 470 -0.40 -10.83 -30.99
N GLU A 471 0.72 -11.52 -31.25
CA GLU A 471 0.89 -12.94 -30.95
C GLU A 471 1.54 -13.14 -29.57
N GLY A 472 1.13 -14.18 -28.84
CA GLY A 472 1.68 -14.49 -27.50
C GLY A 472 0.98 -13.78 -26.34
N SER A 473 1.66 -13.69 -25.19
CA SER A 473 1.09 -13.12 -23.96
C SER A 473 1.02 -11.59 -24.02
N VAL A 474 -0.18 -11.03 -23.84
CA VAL A 474 -0.42 -9.58 -23.90
C VAL A 474 -0.88 -9.06 -22.55
N LEU A 475 -0.20 -8.04 -22.01
CA LEU A 475 -0.61 -7.34 -20.80
C LEU A 475 -1.28 -6.01 -21.16
N VAL A 476 -2.58 -5.89 -20.87
CA VAL A 476 -3.36 -4.66 -21.14
C VAL A 476 -3.48 -3.80 -19.87
N THR A 477 -2.60 -2.80 -19.74
CA THR A 477 -2.65 -1.79 -18.66
C THR A 477 -3.59 -0.64 -19.06
N ALA A 478 -4.47 -0.17 -18.16
CA ALA A 478 -5.48 0.82 -18.60
C ALA A 478 -6.29 1.65 -17.58
N GLY A 479 -6.19 1.64 -16.25
CA GLY A 479 -7.12 2.47 -15.42
C GLY A 479 -8.64 2.15 -15.49
N PRO A 480 -9.47 2.65 -14.55
CA PRO A 480 -10.91 2.34 -14.50
C PRO A 480 -11.72 3.04 -15.61
N GLY A 481 -12.75 2.37 -16.15
CA GLY A 481 -13.69 2.96 -17.13
C GLY A 481 -13.16 3.12 -18.56
N THR A 482 -11.90 2.76 -18.85
CA THR A 482 -11.23 2.96 -20.14
C THR A 482 -11.48 1.86 -21.18
N GLY A 483 -12.44 0.97 -20.93
CA GLY A 483 -12.79 -0.08 -21.90
C GLY A 483 -11.87 -1.30 -21.90
N LYS A 484 -11.16 -1.61 -20.81
CA LYS A 484 -10.38 -2.86 -20.65
C LYS A 484 -11.19 -4.10 -20.99
N THR A 485 -12.36 -4.21 -20.34
CA THR A 485 -13.26 -5.33 -20.55
C THR A 485 -13.71 -5.37 -22.00
N LYS A 486 -14.07 -4.22 -22.59
CA LYS A 486 -14.43 -4.16 -24.02
C LYS A 486 -13.28 -4.65 -24.92
N THR A 487 -12.05 -4.21 -24.67
CA THR A 487 -10.86 -4.63 -25.41
C THR A 487 -10.62 -6.14 -25.29
N LEU A 488 -10.82 -6.72 -24.11
CA LEU A 488 -10.70 -8.16 -23.91
C LEU A 488 -11.79 -8.94 -24.67
N ILE A 489 -13.04 -8.45 -24.64
CA ILE A 489 -14.17 -9.04 -25.38
C ILE A 489 -13.90 -9.00 -26.89
N ASP A 490 -13.47 -7.84 -27.38
CA ASP A 490 -13.15 -7.63 -28.80
C ASP A 490 -11.96 -8.50 -29.24
N TRP A 491 -10.96 -8.67 -28.37
CA TRP A 491 -9.82 -9.56 -28.60
C TRP A 491 -10.23 -11.03 -28.67
N ILE A 492 -11.02 -11.52 -27.71
CA ILE A 492 -11.56 -12.90 -27.72
C ILE A 492 -12.36 -13.13 -29.00
N ALA A 493 -13.24 -12.19 -29.34
CA ALA A 493 -14.04 -12.28 -30.54
C ALA A 493 -13.20 -12.25 -31.82
N HIS A 494 -12.14 -11.46 -31.86
CA HIS A 494 -11.19 -11.44 -32.96
C HIS A 494 -10.45 -12.78 -33.09
N CYS A 495 -9.97 -13.35 -31.99
CA CYS A 495 -9.29 -14.65 -31.98
C CYS A 495 -10.18 -15.76 -32.55
N ILE A 496 -11.45 -15.81 -32.15
CA ILE A 496 -12.41 -16.79 -32.68
C ILE A 496 -12.69 -16.53 -34.17
N ARG A 497 -13.03 -15.29 -34.56
CA ARG A 497 -13.37 -14.95 -35.95
C ARG A 497 -12.21 -15.17 -36.93
N LYS A 498 -10.98 -14.91 -36.49
CA LYS A 498 -9.76 -15.16 -37.27
C LYS A 498 -9.23 -16.59 -37.14
N ARG A 499 -9.96 -17.48 -36.44
CA ARG A 499 -9.60 -18.88 -36.21
C ARG A 499 -8.20 -19.05 -35.59
N LYS A 500 -7.81 -18.14 -34.71
CA LYS A 500 -6.59 -18.22 -33.90
C LYS A 500 -6.76 -19.12 -32.67
N ALA A 501 -8.01 -19.36 -32.24
CA ALA A 501 -8.38 -20.30 -31.17
C ALA A 501 -9.83 -20.77 -31.38
N LEU A 502 -10.14 -22.00 -30.97
CA LEU A 502 -11.52 -22.46 -30.85
C LEU A 502 -12.16 -21.89 -29.57
N PRO A 503 -13.49 -21.65 -29.54
CA PRO A 503 -14.17 -21.11 -28.35
C PRO A 503 -13.88 -21.90 -27.06
N GLU A 504 -13.85 -23.23 -27.14
CA GLU A 504 -13.58 -24.14 -26.02
C GLU A 504 -12.12 -24.10 -25.53
N GLU A 505 -11.20 -23.55 -26.32
CA GLU A 505 -9.80 -23.35 -25.95
C GLU A 505 -9.59 -22.05 -25.15
N ILE A 506 -10.63 -21.22 -25.01
CA ILE A 506 -10.54 -19.91 -24.37
C ILE A 506 -11.07 -19.97 -22.94
N LEU A 507 -10.18 -19.61 -22.00
CA LEU A 507 -10.49 -19.42 -20.59
C LEU A 507 -10.39 -17.94 -20.20
N ALA A 508 -11.49 -17.37 -19.70
CA ALA A 508 -11.53 -16.00 -19.18
C ALA A 508 -11.84 -15.96 -17.68
N VAL A 509 -10.90 -15.39 -16.90
CA VAL A 509 -10.95 -15.40 -15.43
C VAL A 509 -11.05 -13.98 -14.85
N THR A 510 -11.90 -13.79 -13.85
CA THR A 510 -12.07 -12.51 -13.13
C THR A 510 -12.26 -12.70 -11.61
N PHE A 511 -12.25 -11.61 -10.84
CA PHE A 511 -12.28 -11.66 -9.37
C PHE A 511 -13.68 -11.72 -8.76
N THR A 512 -14.73 -11.27 -9.48
CA THR A 512 -16.08 -11.17 -8.93
C THR A 512 -17.11 -11.83 -9.84
N HIS A 513 -18.16 -12.42 -9.26
CA HIS A 513 -19.26 -13.01 -10.03
C HIS A 513 -19.92 -11.98 -10.97
N LYS A 514 -20.16 -10.76 -10.45
CA LYS A 514 -20.71 -9.66 -11.25
C LYS A 514 -19.88 -9.36 -12.50
N ALA A 515 -18.55 -9.35 -12.38
CA ALA A 515 -17.68 -9.11 -13.53
C ALA A 515 -17.66 -10.30 -14.50
N ALA A 516 -17.80 -11.53 -14.02
CA ALA A 516 -17.91 -12.72 -14.86
C ALA A 516 -19.22 -12.70 -15.66
N ASP A 517 -20.34 -12.38 -15.01
CA ASP A 517 -21.65 -12.27 -15.66
C ASP A 517 -21.68 -11.13 -16.68
N GLU A 518 -21.10 -9.97 -16.33
CA GLU A 518 -20.93 -8.86 -17.27
C GLU A 518 -20.10 -9.26 -18.49
N MET A 519 -19.02 -10.03 -18.30
CA MET A 519 -18.17 -10.52 -19.38
C MET A 519 -18.91 -11.53 -20.26
N LYS A 520 -19.65 -12.48 -19.67
CA LYS A 520 -20.51 -13.43 -20.41
C LYS A 520 -21.52 -12.70 -21.28
N ASN A 521 -22.28 -11.78 -20.69
CA ASN A 521 -23.29 -11.01 -21.41
C ASN A 521 -22.69 -10.22 -22.60
N ARG A 522 -21.49 -9.66 -22.42
CA ARG A 522 -20.79 -8.95 -23.50
C ARG A 522 -20.25 -9.89 -24.57
N LEU A 523 -19.74 -11.07 -24.22
CA LEU A 523 -19.35 -12.07 -25.21
C LEU A 523 -20.57 -12.56 -25.99
N THR A 524 -21.70 -12.84 -25.33
CA THR A 524 -22.95 -13.23 -25.99
C THR A 524 -23.46 -12.15 -26.94
N ALA A 525 -23.33 -10.88 -26.57
CA ALA A 525 -23.71 -9.79 -27.47
C ALA A 525 -22.85 -9.69 -28.74
N VAL A 526 -21.62 -10.22 -28.72
CA VAL A 526 -20.65 -10.11 -29.83
C VAL A 526 -20.49 -11.42 -30.62
N LEU A 527 -20.67 -12.57 -29.96
CA LEU A 527 -20.42 -13.91 -30.48
C LEU A 527 -21.65 -14.82 -30.42
N GLU A 528 -22.79 -14.30 -29.96
CA GLU A 528 -24.07 -15.02 -29.93
C GLU A 528 -23.94 -16.41 -29.27
N GLU A 529 -24.44 -17.46 -29.93
CA GLU A 529 -24.42 -18.84 -29.45
C GLU A 529 -23.00 -19.38 -29.24
N THR A 530 -22.02 -18.93 -30.02
CA THR A 530 -20.60 -19.34 -29.89
C THR A 530 -20.02 -18.94 -28.53
N SER A 531 -20.55 -17.92 -27.87
CA SER A 531 -20.10 -17.51 -26.53
C SER A 531 -20.31 -18.56 -25.45
N LYS A 532 -21.24 -19.52 -25.65
CA LYS A 532 -21.58 -20.56 -24.66
C LYS A 532 -20.48 -21.61 -24.50
N GLU A 533 -19.64 -21.76 -25.50
CA GLU A 533 -18.51 -22.71 -25.50
C GLU A 533 -17.28 -22.14 -24.80
N ILE A 534 -17.25 -20.84 -24.50
CA ILE A 534 -16.13 -20.17 -23.82
C ILE A 534 -16.28 -20.33 -22.30
N MET A 535 -15.23 -20.82 -21.64
CA MET A 535 -15.23 -20.93 -20.18
C MET A 535 -14.95 -19.56 -19.54
N VAL A 536 -15.97 -18.95 -18.93
CA VAL A 536 -15.87 -17.66 -18.23
C VAL A 536 -16.32 -17.79 -16.78
N GLY A 537 -15.49 -17.34 -15.84
CA GLY A 537 -15.83 -17.42 -14.42
C GLY A 537 -14.85 -16.72 -13.48
N THR A 538 -15.10 -16.89 -12.19
CA THR A 538 -14.11 -16.58 -11.15
C THR A 538 -13.17 -17.75 -10.96
N PHE A 539 -12.02 -17.51 -10.32
CA PHE A 539 -11.11 -18.59 -9.92
C PHE A 539 -11.85 -19.72 -9.20
N HIS A 540 -12.72 -19.36 -8.25
CA HIS A 540 -13.50 -20.33 -7.48
C HIS A 540 -14.50 -21.09 -8.34
N SER A 541 -15.28 -20.41 -9.20
CA SER A 541 -16.29 -21.11 -10.02
C SER A 541 -15.64 -22.03 -11.05
N ILE A 542 -14.51 -21.62 -11.63
CA ILE A 542 -13.77 -22.43 -12.61
C ILE A 542 -13.14 -23.63 -11.93
N ALA A 543 -12.44 -23.43 -10.80
CA ALA A 543 -11.86 -24.54 -10.05
C ALA A 543 -12.93 -25.53 -9.59
N PHE A 544 -14.09 -25.03 -9.15
CA PHE A 544 -15.22 -25.87 -8.78
C PHE A 544 -15.77 -26.67 -9.97
N ALA A 545 -15.94 -26.06 -11.15
CA ALA A 545 -16.37 -26.76 -12.36
C ALA A 545 -15.40 -27.89 -12.74
N VAL A 546 -14.09 -27.62 -12.72
CA VAL A 546 -13.04 -28.64 -12.97
C VAL A 546 -13.11 -29.78 -11.94
N LEU A 547 -13.37 -29.46 -10.67
CA LEU A 547 -13.54 -30.48 -9.64
C LEU A 547 -14.80 -31.31 -9.89
N GLN A 548 -15.91 -30.71 -10.33
CA GLN A 548 -17.14 -31.43 -10.65
C GLN A 548 -17.00 -32.35 -11.87
N GLU A 549 -16.21 -31.97 -12.88
CA GLU A 549 -15.88 -32.85 -14.01
C GLU A 549 -15.12 -34.10 -13.56
N ARG A 550 -14.26 -33.97 -12.55
CA ARG A 550 -13.48 -35.10 -12.02
C ARG A 550 -14.24 -35.90 -10.95
N TYR A 551 -15.19 -35.27 -10.26
CA TYR A 551 -15.92 -35.83 -9.14
C TYR A 551 -17.41 -35.50 -9.30
N GLU A 552 -18.15 -36.34 -10.04
CA GLU A 552 -19.58 -36.13 -10.35
C GLU A 552 -20.48 -36.00 -9.10
N THR A 553 -20.04 -36.53 -7.95
CA THR A 553 -20.75 -36.44 -6.67
C THR A 553 -20.44 -35.18 -5.86
N LEU A 554 -19.55 -34.32 -6.36
CA LEU A 554 -19.19 -33.07 -5.68
C LEU A 554 -20.25 -32.00 -5.91
N HIS A 555 -21.10 -31.80 -4.91
CA HIS A 555 -22.17 -30.80 -4.97
C HIS A 555 -21.78 -29.44 -4.40
N THR A 556 -20.76 -29.37 -3.55
CA THR A 556 -20.29 -28.14 -2.91
C THR A 556 -18.91 -28.32 -2.29
N VAL A 557 -18.24 -27.21 -1.96
CA VAL A 557 -16.99 -27.18 -1.20
C VAL A 557 -17.24 -26.40 0.08
N TYR A 558 -16.98 -27.02 1.24
CA TYR A 558 -17.11 -26.37 2.53
C TYR A 558 -15.76 -25.82 2.98
N ASP A 559 -15.71 -24.54 3.29
CA ASP A 559 -14.57 -23.92 3.94
C ASP A 559 -14.55 -24.21 5.45
N ASP A 560 -13.50 -23.70 6.13
CA ASP A 560 -13.30 -23.95 7.55
C ASP A 560 -14.48 -23.44 8.41
N GLU A 561 -15.08 -22.30 8.04
CA GLU A 561 -16.24 -21.71 8.72
C GLU A 561 -17.51 -22.53 8.49
N SER A 562 -17.79 -22.91 7.24
CA SER A 562 -18.94 -23.75 6.90
C SER A 562 -18.86 -25.11 7.59
N ARG A 563 -17.65 -25.68 7.71
CA ARG A 563 -17.43 -26.92 8.46
C ARG A 563 -17.75 -26.76 9.94
N GLU A 564 -17.35 -25.65 10.56
CA GLU A 564 -17.69 -25.34 11.95
C GLU A 564 -19.21 -25.18 12.15
N ILE A 565 -19.91 -24.49 11.23
CA ILE A 565 -21.37 -24.33 11.25
C ILE A 565 -22.09 -25.68 11.12
N ILE A 566 -21.66 -26.54 10.19
CA ILE A 566 -22.22 -27.88 10.02
C ILE A 566 -22.01 -28.72 11.26
N LEU A 567 -20.80 -28.70 11.83
CA LEU A 567 -20.51 -29.41 13.07
C LEU A 567 -21.39 -28.90 14.23
N GLY A 568 -21.62 -27.59 14.33
CA GLY A 568 -22.55 -27.01 15.32
C GLY A 568 -24.00 -27.39 15.08
N THR A 569 -24.41 -27.57 13.83
CA THR A 569 -25.77 -28.00 13.49
C THR A 569 -25.98 -29.49 13.78
N LEU A 570 -24.98 -30.32 13.51
CA LEU A 570 -25.03 -31.78 13.72
C LEU A 570 -24.85 -32.18 15.18
N PHE A 571 -24.11 -31.39 15.95
CA PHE A 571 -23.80 -31.64 17.36
C PHE A 571 -24.11 -30.42 18.23
N PRO A 572 -25.36 -29.96 18.28
CA PRO A 572 -25.75 -28.73 18.99
C PRO A 572 -25.52 -28.80 20.50
N GLU A 573 -25.40 -29.99 21.07
CA GLU A 573 -25.12 -30.24 22.47
C GLU A 573 -23.64 -30.08 22.87
N LYS A 574 -22.74 -29.87 21.89
CA LYS A 574 -21.31 -29.74 22.12
C LYS A 574 -20.88 -28.28 22.24
N GLU A 575 -19.97 -28.02 23.17
CA GLU A 575 -19.36 -26.69 23.31
C GLU A 575 -18.58 -26.29 22.05
N GLU A 576 -18.67 -25.02 21.67
CA GLU A 576 -18.03 -24.43 20.49
C GLU A 576 -16.53 -24.74 20.41
N LYS A 577 -15.82 -24.69 21.55
CA LYS A 577 -14.39 -25.03 21.63
C LYS A 577 -14.11 -26.49 21.23
N THR A 578 -15.02 -27.40 21.58
CA THR A 578 -14.91 -28.82 21.21
C THR A 578 -15.15 -29.01 19.73
N LEU A 579 -16.17 -28.35 19.17
CA LEU A 579 -16.48 -28.38 17.73
C LEU A 579 -15.31 -27.85 16.88
N LYS A 580 -14.70 -26.75 17.31
CA LYS A 580 -13.51 -26.19 16.68
C LYS A 580 -12.30 -27.13 16.74
N SER A 581 -12.11 -27.81 17.88
CA SER A 581 -11.07 -28.85 17.99
C SER A 581 -11.32 -30.03 17.05
N VAL A 582 -12.58 -30.44 16.85
CA VAL A 582 -12.94 -31.51 15.91
C VAL A 582 -12.73 -31.06 14.46
N SER A 583 -13.15 -29.84 14.11
CA SER A 583 -12.90 -29.21 12.79
C SER A 583 -11.42 -29.25 12.42
N ASN A 584 -10.54 -28.85 13.35
CA ASN A 584 -9.09 -28.87 13.15
C ASN A 584 -8.52 -30.28 13.00
N LYS A 585 -9.03 -31.26 13.75
CA LYS A 585 -8.61 -32.66 13.62
C LYS A 585 -9.03 -33.27 12.28
N LEU A 586 -10.23 -32.96 11.80
CA LEU A 586 -10.68 -33.38 10.47
C LEU A 586 -9.79 -32.80 9.37
N LYS A 587 -9.46 -31.50 9.45
CA LYS A 587 -8.52 -30.86 8.52
C LYS A 587 -7.17 -31.56 8.50
N ALA A 588 -6.55 -31.73 9.68
CA ALA A 588 -5.27 -32.40 9.80
C ALA A 588 -5.30 -33.86 9.31
N TYR A 589 -6.43 -34.55 9.47
CA TYR A 589 -6.59 -35.91 8.96
C TYR A 589 -6.55 -35.94 7.43
N PHE A 590 -7.33 -35.10 6.76
CA PHE A 590 -7.39 -35.06 5.29
C PHE A 590 -6.14 -34.44 4.64
N GLU A 591 -5.45 -33.51 5.31
CA GLU A 591 -4.15 -33.00 4.84
C GLU A 591 -3.05 -34.07 4.83
N ASN A 592 -3.10 -35.02 5.77
CA ASN A 592 -2.09 -36.07 5.91
C ASN A 592 -2.49 -37.41 5.25
N ASN A 593 -3.76 -37.60 4.94
CA ASN A 593 -4.31 -38.87 4.40
C ASN A 593 -5.21 -38.61 3.19
N CYS A 594 -4.85 -37.66 2.31
CA CYS A 594 -5.66 -37.34 1.14
C CYS A 594 -5.85 -38.61 0.28
N PRO A 595 -7.07 -39.18 0.22
CA PRO A 595 -7.29 -40.43 -0.49
C PRO A 595 -7.11 -40.21 -2.00
N GLU A 596 -6.55 -41.20 -2.69
CA GLU A 596 -6.23 -41.08 -4.12
C GLU A 596 -7.50 -41.19 -4.99
N ASN A 597 -8.61 -41.71 -4.44
CA ASN A 597 -9.91 -41.79 -5.10
C ASN A 597 -11.09 -41.52 -4.15
N ALA A 598 -12.26 -41.25 -4.75
CA ALA A 598 -13.48 -40.90 -4.01
C ALA A 598 -14.15 -42.10 -3.29
N ASP A 599 -13.75 -43.34 -3.61
CA ASP A 599 -14.31 -44.54 -2.98
C ASP A 599 -13.66 -44.87 -1.63
N GLU A 600 -12.42 -44.42 -1.39
CA GLU A 600 -11.79 -44.45 -0.06
C GLU A 600 -12.40 -43.44 0.93
N LEU A 601 -13.22 -42.51 0.42
CA LEU A 601 -13.88 -41.44 1.19
C LEU A 601 -15.27 -41.83 1.72
N LYS A 602 -15.90 -42.88 1.15
CA LYS A 602 -17.17 -43.46 1.61
C LYS A 602 -16.93 -44.46 2.74
#